data_AF-A0A353QZ26-F1
#
_entry.id   AF-A0A353QZ26-F1
#
_cell.length_a   1.000
_cell.length_b   1.000
_cell.length_c   1.000
_cell.angle_alpha   90.00
_cell.angle_beta   90.00
_cell.angle_gamma   90.00
#
_symmetry.space_group_name_H-M   'P 1'
#
loop_
_entity.id
_entity.type
_entity.pdbx_description
1 polymer ?
#
loop_
_entity_poly.entity_id
_entity_poly.type
_entity_poly.pdbx_seq_one_letter_code
_entity_poly.pdbx_strand_id
1 'polypeptide(L)'
;KGGPVEHPETVATAIRIGNPQSWSGALAAQQESGGWFAAFTDDEIVETQKYLARREGVFCEPASAVSLAGALTDIRAGRIARGSTIVCTLTGHGLKDPDLAIARMQGPVVRVAAERLAVEQALLPHLS
;
A
#
# COMPACT_ATOMS: atom_id res chain seq x y z
N LYS A 1 9.25 17.27 -4.03
CA LYS A 1 10.55 17.62 -4.68
C LYS A 1 10.74 16.64 -5.84
N GLY A 2 11.20 17.09 -7.01
CA GLY A 2 11.23 16.26 -8.23
C GLY A 2 12.64 16.08 -8.82
N GLY A 3 13.56 15.50 -8.05
CA GLY A 3 14.91 15.17 -8.52
C GLY A 3 15.42 13.88 -7.91
N PRO A 4 16.58 13.36 -8.37
CA PRO A 4 17.16 12.14 -7.83
C PRO A 4 17.41 12.20 -6.31
N VAL A 5 17.27 11.06 -5.64
CA VAL A 5 17.59 10.86 -4.23
C VAL A 5 18.70 9.83 -4.13
N GLU A 6 19.87 10.19 -3.59
CA GLU A 6 21.03 9.29 -3.52
C GLU A 6 20.82 8.12 -2.55
N HIS A 7 20.14 8.38 -1.44
CA HIS A 7 19.86 7.40 -0.39
C HIS A 7 18.34 7.29 -0.14
N PRO A 8 17.58 6.67 -1.07
CA PRO A 8 16.14 6.53 -0.92
C PRO A 8 15.83 5.56 0.24
N GLU A 9 14.98 5.97 1.16
CA GLU A 9 14.52 5.14 2.27
C GLU A 9 13.01 5.17 2.38
N THR A 10 12.44 3.99 2.59
CA THR A 10 11.01 3.77 2.88
C THR A 10 10.82 2.30 3.26
N VAL A 11 9.81 2.04 4.07
CA VAL A 11 9.34 0.68 4.37
C VAL A 11 8.72 0.00 3.15
N ALA A 12 8.28 0.76 2.14
CA ALA A 12 7.76 0.26 0.89
C ALA A 12 8.90 -0.08 -0.07
N THR A 13 9.63 -1.16 0.22
CA THR A 13 10.86 -1.56 -0.48
C THR A 13 10.73 -1.64 -2.00
N ALA A 14 9.56 -2.06 -2.52
CA ALA A 14 9.30 -2.15 -3.96
C ALA A 14 9.33 -0.78 -4.70
N ILE A 15 9.17 0.33 -3.98
CA ILE A 15 9.27 1.70 -4.52
C ILE A 15 10.40 2.51 -3.87
N ARG A 16 11.34 1.84 -3.18
CA ARG A 16 12.55 2.47 -2.63
C ARG A 16 13.56 2.77 -3.74
N ILE A 17 13.18 3.69 -4.63
CA ILE A 17 13.89 4.04 -5.85
C ILE A 17 14.17 5.53 -5.85
N GLY A 18 15.44 5.91 -5.84
CA GLY A 18 15.87 7.30 -5.80
C GLY A 18 16.03 7.95 -7.17
N ASN A 19 16.28 7.15 -8.21
CA ASN A 19 16.43 7.61 -9.58
C ASN A 19 15.70 6.65 -10.56
N PRO A 20 14.39 6.82 -10.79
CA PRO A 20 13.60 5.90 -11.61
C PRO A 20 14.06 5.90 -13.08
N GLN A 21 14.23 4.70 -13.63
CA GLN A 21 14.65 4.52 -15.03
C GLN A 21 13.69 5.16 -16.03
N SER A 22 12.39 5.09 -15.76
CA SER A 22 11.33 5.61 -16.63
C SER A 22 10.90 7.04 -16.25
N TRP A 23 11.81 7.87 -15.74
CA TRP A 23 11.53 9.23 -15.28
C TRP A 23 10.76 10.08 -16.32
N SER A 24 11.28 10.13 -17.55
CA SER A 24 10.67 10.89 -18.65
C SER A 24 9.28 10.37 -19.00
N GLY A 25 9.09 9.06 -19.03
CA GLY A 25 7.79 8.44 -19.29
C GLY A 25 6.76 8.74 -18.19
N ALA A 26 7.17 8.75 -16.93
CA ALA A 26 6.31 9.13 -15.81
C ALA A 26 5.86 10.59 -15.92
N LEU A 27 6.79 11.52 -16.23
CA LEU A 27 6.46 12.93 -16.43
C LEU A 27 5.52 13.14 -17.62
N ALA A 28 5.76 12.47 -18.75
CA ALA A 28 4.90 12.55 -19.92
C ALA A 28 3.48 12.08 -19.59
N ALA A 29 3.33 10.92 -18.95
CA ALA A 29 2.02 10.40 -18.54
C ALA A 29 1.29 11.34 -17.57
N GLN A 30 2.01 11.97 -16.63
CA GLN A 30 1.44 12.95 -15.71
C GLN A 30 0.94 14.20 -16.44
N GLN A 31 1.70 14.69 -17.42
CA GLN A 31 1.32 15.86 -18.23
C GLN A 31 0.14 15.56 -19.17
N GLU A 32 0.21 14.46 -19.92
CA GLU A 32 -0.80 14.06 -20.91
C GLU A 32 -2.17 13.78 -20.26
N SER A 33 -2.17 13.19 -19.05
CA SER A 33 -3.40 12.89 -18.31
C SER A 33 -3.97 14.09 -17.53
N GLY A 34 -3.20 15.17 -17.38
CA GLY A 34 -3.52 16.24 -16.42
C GLY A 34 -3.47 15.79 -14.95
N GLY A 35 -2.83 14.64 -14.68
CA GLY A 35 -2.71 14.04 -13.36
C GLY A 35 -1.62 14.69 -12.51
N TRP A 36 -1.21 14.00 -11.45
CA TRP A 36 -0.21 14.49 -10.50
C TRP A 36 0.48 13.37 -9.75
N PHE A 37 1.60 13.73 -9.11
CA PHE A 37 2.27 12.88 -8.13
C PHE A 37 1.96 13.37 -6.71
N ALA A 38 1.92 12.43 -5.79
CA ALA A 38 1.83 12.67 -4.35
C ALA A 38 2.89 11.83 -3.64
N ALA A 39 3.22 12.22 -2.41
CA ALA A 39 4.16 11.49 -1.56
C ALA A 39 3.48 11.24 -0.21
N PHE A 40 3.80 10.11 0.40
CA PHE A 40 3.24 9.65 1.67
C PHE A 40 4.36 9.21 2.59
N THR A 41 4.16 9.44 3.88
CA THR A 41 5.02 8.91 4.94
C THR A 41 4.82 7.41 5.09
N ASP A 42 5.82 6.71 5.64
CA ASP A 42 5.73 5.27 5.90
C ASP A 42 4.56 4.92 6.83
N ASP A 43 4.23 5.80 7.79
CA ASP A 43 3.09 5.62 8.69
C ASP A 43 1.76 5.68 7.93
N GLU A 44 1.58 6.65 7.02
CA GLU A 44 0.37 6.74 6.18
C GLU A 44 0.20 5.51 5.28
N ILE A 45 1.30 5.00 4.74
CA ILE A 45 1.30 3.79 3.91
C ILE A 45 0.85 2.58 4.73
N VAL A 46 1.44 2.38 5.91
CA VAL A 46 1.13 1.25 6.81
C VAL A 46 -0.30 1.34 7.31
N GLU A 47 -0.78 2.51 7.71
CA GLU A 47 -2.16 2.68 8.16
C GLU A 47 -3.17 2.46 7.02
N THR A 48 -2.85 2.87 5.80
CA THR A 48 -3.69 2.58 4.63
C THR A 48 -3.73 1.08 4.31
N GLN A 49 -2.60 0.39 4.38
CA GLN A 49 -2.53 -1.06 4.20
C GLN A 49 -3.39 -1.79 5.24
N LYS A 50 -3.26 -1.41 6.53
CA LYS A 50 -4.09 -1.97 7.62
C LYS A 50 -5.56 -1.67 7.42
N TYR A 51 -5.90 -0.46 6.99
CA TYR A 51 -7.27 -0.06 6.69
C TYR A 51 -7.87 -0.97 5.61
N LEU A 52 -7.16 -1.17 4.50
CA LEU A 52 -7.62 -2.02 3.40
C LEU A 52 -7.81 -3.48 3.83
N ALA A 53 -6.85 -4.04 4.57
CA ALA A 53 -6.96 -5.41 5.07
C ALA A 53 -8.12 -5.59 6.05
N ARG A 54 -8.35 -4.63 6.95
CA ARG A 54 -9.40 -4.71 7.98
C ARG A 54 -10.80 -4.41 7.45
N ARG A 55 -10.94 -3.50 6.48
CA ARG A 55 -12.25 -3.04 5.99
C ARG A 55 -12.73 -3.81 4.78
N GLU A 56 -11.81 -4.22 3.90
CA GLU A 56 -12.16 -4.84 2.61
C GLU A 56 -11.67 -6.29 2.50
N GLY A 57 -10.93 -6.80 3.50
CA GLY A 57 -10.37 -8.16 3.46
C GLY A 57 -9.27 -8.34 2.41
N VAL A 58 -8.68 -7.25 1.90
CA VAL A 58 -7.64 -7.28 0.87
C VAL A 58 -6.27 -6.97 1.48
N PHE A 59 -5.35 -7.94 1.40
CA PHE A 59 -4.00 -7.80 1.95
C PHE A 59 -2.95 -7.65 0.85
N CYS A 60 -2.44 -6.42 0.68
CA CYS A 60 -1.40 -6.06 -0.30
C CYS A 60 -0.07 -5.70 0.36
N GLU A 61 1.02 -5.61 -0.42
CA GLU A 61 2.32 -5.11 0.08
C GLU A 61 2.26 -3.58 0.38
N PRO A 62 3.16 -3.02 1.21
CA PRO A 62 3.12 -1.58 1.54
C PRO A 62 3.15 -0.65 0.31
N ALA A 63 3.98 -0.94 -0.69
CA ALA A 63 4.04 -0.14 -1.91
C ALA A 63 2.70 -0.08 -2.67
N SER A 64 1.92 -1.17 -2.65
CA SER A 64 0.60 -1.22 -3.29
C SER A 64 -0.41 -0.31 -2.61
N ALA A 65 -0.33 -0.17 -1.28
CA ALA A 65 -1.25 0.65 -0.50
C ALA A 65 -1.15 2.15 -0.81
N VAL A 66 -0.03 2.61 -1.40
CA VAL A 66 0.19 4.02 -1.79
C VAL A 66 -0.87 4.51 -2.77
N SER A 67 -1.32 3.67 -3.69
CA SER A 67 -2.37 4.04 -4.67
C SER A 67 -3.69 4.44 -3.97
N LEU A 68 -4.08 3.67 -2.96
CA LEU A 68 -5.26 3.94 -2.15
C LEU A 68 -5.04 5.13 -1.21
N ALA A 69 -3.85 5.29 -0.64
CA ALA A 69 -3.51 6.42 0.22
C ALA A 69 -3.69 7.75 -0.53
N GLY A 70 -3.22 7.79 -1.79
CA GLY A 70 -3.46 8.86 -2.76
C GLY A 70 -4.94 9.14 -2.95
N ALA A 71 -5.69 8.14 -3.39
CA ALA A 71 -7.12 8.29 -3.65
C ALA A 71 -7.90 8.79 -2.43
N LEU A 72 -7.70 8.20 -1.24
CA LEU A 72 -8.39 8.61 -0.02
C LEU A 72 -8.05 10.05 0.37
N THR A 73 -6.79 10.45 0.24
CA THR A 73 -6.35 11.82 0.56
C THR A 73 -6.99 12.83 -0.38
N ASP A 74 -6.96 12.58 -1.69
CA ASP A 74 -7.48 13.51 -2.69
C ASP A 74 -9.01 13.57 -2.70
N ILE A 75 -9.71 12.48 -2.35
CA ILE A 75 -11.16 12.48 -2.12
C ILE A 75 -11.50 13.36 -0.90
N ARG A 76 -10.78 13.20 0.23
CA ARG A 76 -11.00 14.00 1.45
C ARG A 76 -10.72 15.48 1.22
N ALA A 77 -9.73 15.80 0.41
CA ALA A 77 -9.39 17.16 0.03
C ALA A 77 -10.34 17.77 -1.02
N GLY A 78 -11.30 17.00 -1.55
CA GLY A 78 -12.23 17.46 -2.59
C GLY A 78 -11.59 17.62 -3.98
N ARG A 79 -10.35 17.14 -4.14
CA ARG A 79 -9.62 17.19 -5.41
C ARG A 79 -10.15 16.19 -6.42
N ILE A 80 -10.60 15.02 -5.94
CA ILE A 80 -11.38 14.07 -6.74
C ILE A 80 -12.87 14.32 -6.46
N ALA A 81 -13.63 14.56 -7.53
CA ALA A 81 -15.05 14.86 -7.43
C ALA A 81 -15.86 13.70 -6.85
N ARG A 82 -16.88 14.03 -6.05
CA ARG A 82 -17.84 13.04 -5.55
C ARG A 82 -18.56 12.37 -6.73
N GLY A 83 -18.71 11.06 -6.66
CA GLY A 83 -19.36 10.25 -7.71
C GLY A 83 -18.42 9.75 -8.81
N SER A 84 -17.13 10.12 -8.77
CA SER A 84 -16.13 9.56 -9.67
C SER A 84 -15.87 8.08 -9.42
N THR A 85 -15.58 7.34 -10.49
CA THR A 85 -15.04 5.98 -10.43
C THR A 85 -13.52 6.04 -10.40
N ILE A 86 -12.89 5.33 -9.46
CA ILE A 86 -11.44 5.32 -9.26
C ILE A 86 -10.95 3.87 -9.32
N VAL A 87 -9.82 3.65 -9.98
CA VAL A 87 -9.12 2.37 -9.99
C VAL A 87 -7.79 2.54 -9.26
N CYS A 88 -7.56 1.73 -8.22
CA CYS A 88 -6.29 1.67 -7.50
C CYS A 88 -5.58 0.35 -7.81
N THR A 89 -4.38 0.43 -8.39
CA THR A 89 -3.60 -0.78 -8.73
C THR A 89 -2.83 -1.26 -7.51
N LEU A 90 -3.16 -2.47 -7.05
CA LEU A 90 -2.41 -3.17 -6.00
C LEU A 90 -1.40 -4.12 -6.67
N THR A 91 -0.15 -3.66 -6.81
CA THR A 91 0.91 -4.31 -7.58
C THR A 91 1.40 -5.64 -6.99
N GLY A 92 1.23 -5.87 -5.69
CA GLY A 92 1.78 -7.03 -5.01
C GLY A 92 0.95 -7.51 -3.83
N HIS A 93 0.95 -8.82 -3.64
CA HIS A 93 0.27 -9.49 -2.54
C HIS A 93 1.01 -9.26 -1.21
N GLY A 94 0.28 -9.13 -0.10
CA GLY A 94 0.88 -8.88 1.22
C GLY A 94 1.76 -10.02 1.75
N LEU A 95 1.67 -11.22 1.15
CA LEU A 95 2.52 -12.38 1.48
C LEU A 95 3.91 -12.36 0.82
N LYS A 96 4.22 -11.33 0.02
CA LYS A 96 5.52 -11.21 -0.66
C LYS A 96 6.67 -10.98 0.32
N ASP A 97 6.40 -10.35 1.45
CA ASP A 97 7.37 -10.12 2.53
C ASP A 97 6.66 -10.30 3.90
N PRO A 98 6.46 -11.55 4.34
CA PRO A 98 5.73 -11.84 5.57
C PRO A 98 6.50 -11.36 6.81
N ASP A 99 7.83 -11.30 6.77
CA ASP A 99 8.65 -10.85 7.89
C ASP A 99 8.45 -9.35 8.16
N LEU A 100 8.39 -8.54 7.09
CA LEU A 100 8.05 -7.12 7.20
C LEU A 100 6.64 -6.91 7.76
N ALA A 101 5.68 -7.75 7.38
CA ALA A 101 4.33 -7.69 7.92
C ALA A 101 4.29 -8.06 9.41
N ILE A 102 4.96 -9.15 9.80
CA ILE A 102 5.04 -9.62 11.18
C ILE A 102 5.72 -8.58 12.08
N ALA A 103 6.84 -8.00 11.64
CA ALA A 103 7.57 -6.99 12.40
C ALA A 103 6.75 -5.72 12.72
N ARG A 104 5.68 -5.47 11.95
CA ARG A 104 4.79 -4.30 12.10
C ARG A 104 3.51 -4.60 12.86
N MET A 105 3.23 -5.86 13.15
CA MET A 105 2.06 -6.25 13.91
C MET A 105 2.34 -6.15 15.40
N GLN A 106 1.35 -5.65 16.15
CA GLN A 106 1.34 -5.77 17.60
C GLN A 106 0.63 -7.07 17.97
N GLY A 107 1.36 -8.00 18.59
CA GLY A 107 0.79 -9.25 19.08
C GLY A 107 1.70 -10.45 18.84
N PRO A 108 1.41 -11.59 19.50
CA PRO A 108 2.17 -12.81 19.31
C PRO A 108 1.90 -13.43 17.93
N VAL A 109 2.94 -13.98 17.32
CA VAL A 109 2.78 -14.84 16.14
C VAL A 109 2.19 -16.18 16.60
N VAL A 110 0.97 -16.46 16.16
CA VAL A 110 0.31 -17.74 16.41
C VAL A 110 0.76 -18.74 15.35
N ARG A 111 1.42 -19.81 15.77
CA ARG A 111 1.83 -20.92 14.89
C ARG A 111 0.72 -21.96 14.86
N VAL A 112 0.29 -22.32 13.66
CA VAL A 112 -0.71 -23.37 13.42
C VAL A 112 -0.17 -24.41 12.44
N ALA A 113 -0.79 -25.59 12.39
CA ALA A 113 -0.49 -26.57 11.35
C ALA A 113 -0.74 -25.97 9.97
N ALA A 114 0.00 -26.41 8.95
CA ALA A 114 -0.15 -25.98 7.56
C ALA A 114 -1.40 -26.60 6.90
N GLU A 115 -2.54 -26.53 7.58
CA GLU A 115 -3.82 -27.09 7.19
C GLU A 115 -4.90 -26.00 7.23
N ARG A 116 -5.77 -25.96 6.22
CA ARG A 116 -6.85 -24.96 6.13
C ARG A 116 -7.66 -24.87 7.41
N LEU A 117 -8.05 -26.02 7.97
CA LEU A 117 -8.89 -26.08 9.15
C LEU A 117 -8.21 -25.49 10.39
N ALA A 118 -6.90 -25.72 10.56
CA ALA A 118 -6.13 -25.16 11.67
C ALA A 118 -6.03 -23.63 11.57
N VAL A 119 -5.88 -23.09 10.36
CA VAL A 119 -5.90 -21.64 10.11
C VAL A 119 -7.28 -21.05 10.40
N GLU A 120 -8.36 -21.68 9.90
CA GLU A 120 -9.73 -21.23 10.12
C GLU A 120 -10.11 -21.19 11.59
N GLN A 121 -9.80 -22.26 12.34
CA GLN A 121 -10.05 -22.35 13.77
C GLN A 121 -9.33 -21.26 14.56
N ALA A 122 -8.11 -20.89 14.14
CA ALA A 122 -7.36 -19.82 14.78
C ALA A 122 -7.90 -18.42 14.45
N LEU A 123 -8.49 -18.21 13.27
CA LEU A 123 -9.00 -16.91 12.84
C LEU A 123 -10.43 -16.62 13.32
N LEU A 124 -11.30 -17.64 13.39
CA LEU A 124 -12.73 -17.50 13.73
C LEU A 124 -13.02 -16.65 14.99
N PRO A 125 -12.28 -16.79 16.11
CA PRO A 125 -12.52 -15.98 17.31
C PRO A 125 -12.27 -14.47 17.12
N HIS A 126 -11.60 -14.08 16.03
CA HIS A 126 -11.22 -12.70 15.72
C HIS A 126 -12.07 -12.08 14.61
N LEU A 127 -12.97 -12.85 14.00
CA LEU A 127 -13.89 -12.40 12.96
C LEU A 127 -15.23 -12.02 13.62
N SER A 128 -15.30 -10.80 14.17
CA SER A 128 -16.51 -10.20 14.75
C SER A 128 -16.89 -8.91 14.03
#